data_AF-A0A9P7XD66-F1
#
_entry.id   AF-A0A9P7XD66-F1
#
_cell.length_a   1.000
_cell.length_b   1.000
_cell.length_c   1.000
_cell.angle_alpha   90.00
_cell.angle_beta   90.00
_cell.angle_gamma   90.00
#
_symmetry.space_group_name_H-M   'P 1'
#
loop_
_entity.id
_entity.type
_entity.pdbx_description
1 polymer ?
#
loop_
_entity_poly.entity_id
_entity_poly.type
_entity_poly.pdbx_seq_one_letter_code
_entity_poly.pdbx_strand_id
1 'polypeptide(L)'
;MPSDSSSMFTHTWTLRSLIYSSIKLSVVGICVFVGTWLFQLFIYWPWRSRLRYLPGPPAPGGIFGSHIEPLTNPDVSPRYHEELREKYGLNMTIDGIGCFDKRFLTFDPVAINFILGRGVDIFPKPWQTKRFLRTIIGDGMFLADGEEHRKQRKMINPAFSTRALRALNPIYFDKAQEVRDILTSLCKSSDAYAKVDMYDLFRRSAMDVVGLTLFDYAFDSLKDDTNEMYRAFEGLIMAGVPGSWSMFGFSKTLFPWIATIFPDKITRQLTAYHEVLSRVGGEILQKKKAQVMQEKANDKPVTSKDMLSLLGAFKGKKLREMHMLTMYPSS
;
A
#
# COMPACT_ATOMS: atom_id res chain seq x y z
N MET A 1 45.87 -58.99 7.81
CA MET A 1 45.51 -57.56 7.80
C MET A 1 44.01 -57.44 8.07
N PRO A 2 43.57 -57.18 9.31
CA PRO A 2 42.20 -56.78 9.58
C PRO A 2 42.08 -55.26 9.38
N SER A 3 41.09 -54.86 8.61
CA SER A 3 40.84 -53.47 8.21
C SER A 3 40.27 -52.63 9.35
N ASP A 4 40.78 -51.40 9.40
CA ASP A 4 40.57 -50.30 10.35
C ASP A 4 39.13 -49.73 10.31
N SER A 5 38.13 -50.58 10.53
CA SER A 5 36.70 -50.22 10.42
C SER A 5 36.11 -49.62 11.70
N SER A 6 36.75 -49.80 12.85
CA SER A 6 36.27 -49.34 14.17
C SER A 6 36.56 -47.85 14.42
N SER A 7 37.66 -47.31 13.89
CA SER A 7 38.02 -45.89 13.98
C SER A 7 37.07 -45.00 13.16
N MET A 8 36.61 -45.47 11.99
CA MET A 8 35.67 -44.74 11.13
C MET A 8 34.26 -44.60 11.76
N PHE A 9 33.82 -45.58 12.55
CA PHE A 9 32.52 -45.56 13.24
C PHE A 9 32.48 -44.58 14.42
N THR A 10 33.58 -44.39 15.15
CA THR A 10 33.63 -43.48 16.31
C THR A 10 33.71 -42.01 15.89
N HIS A 11 34.41 -41.70 14.80
CA HIS A 11 34.46 -40.35 14.23
C HIS A 11 33.12 -39.90 13.64
N THR A 12 32.35 -40.80 13.03
CA THR A 12 31.02 -40.46 12.48
C THR A 12 29.97 -40.26 13.59
N TRP A 13 30.09 -40.97 14.72
CA TRP A 13 29.20 -40.79 15.87
C TRP A 13 29.44 -39.47 16.62
N THR A 14 30.71 -39.09 16.81
CA THR A 14 31.09 -37.82 17.47
C THR A 14 30.74 -36.60 16.61
N LEU A 15 30.91 -36.67 15.29
CA LEU A 15 30.46 -35.61 14.38
C LEU A 15 28.93 -35.46 14.41
N ARG A 16 28.18 -36.56 14.39
CA ARG A 16 26.71 -36.51 14.52
C ARG A 16 26.29 -35.90 15.85
N SER A 17 26.89 -36.30 16.98
CA SER A 17 26.52 -35.77 18.30
C SER A 17 26.85 -34.28 18.46
N LEU A 18 27.97 -33.82 17.88
CA LEU A 18 28.33 -32.41 17.80
C LEU A 18 27.34 -31.62 16.95
N ILE A 19 26.97 -32.14 15.77
CA ILE A 19 25.94 -31.52 14.91
C ILE A 19 24.59 -31.42 15.65
N TYR A 20 24.14 -32.50 16.31
CA TYR A 20 22.91 -32.49 17.09
C TYR A 20 22.95 -31.49 18.26
N SER A 21 24.09 -31.37 18.94
CA SER A 21 24.26 -30.42 20.06
C SER A 21 24.26 -28.97 19.56
N SER A 22 24.91 -28.69 18.43
CA SER A 22 24.90 -27.37 17.78
C SER A 22 23.51 -26.98 17.27
N ILE A 23 22.75 -27.94 16.72
CA ILE A 23 21.34 -27.71 16.32
C ILE A 23 20.50 -27.38 17.55
N LYS A 24 20.60 -28.17 18.63
CA LYS A 24 19.86 -27.91 19.88
C LYS A 24 20.18 -26.52 20.45
N LEU A 25 21.45 -26.15 20.51
CA LEU A 25 21.87 -24.84 21.02
C LEU A 25 21.33 -23.70 20.14
N SER A 26 21.36 -23.88 18.82
CA SER A 26 20.79 -22.93 17.86
C SER A 26 19.27 -22.77 18.05
N VAL A 27 18.55 -23.88 18.23
CA VAL A 27 17.10 -23.86 18.48
C VAL A 27 16.77 -23.13 19.78
N VAL A 28 17.50 -23.43 20.86
CA VAL A 28 17.32 -22.72 22.14
C VAL A 28 17.62 -21.22 21.99
N GLY A 29 18.71 -20.86 21.29
CA GLY A 29 19.05 -19.47 21.01
C GLY A 29 17.95 -18.73 20.25
N ILE A 30 17.39 -19.35 19.21
CA ILE A 30 16.26 -18.80 18.44
C ILE A 30 15.01 -18.66 19.32
N CYS A 31 14.68 -19.66 20.14
CA CYS A 31 13.53 -19.59 21.04
C CYS A 31 13.66 -18.46 22.07
N VAL A 32 14.86 -18.27 22.66
CA VAL A 32 15.11 -17.16 23.60
C VAL A 32 15.04 -15.81 22.90
N PHE A 33 15.61 -15.70 21.69
CA PHE A 33 15.55 -14.48 20.90
C PHE A 33 14.10 -14.11 20.55
N VAL A 34 13.33 -15.06 20.00
CA VAL A 34 11.92 -14.87 19.65
C VAL A 34 11.09 -14.57 20.90
N GLY A 35 11.29 -15.31 22.00
CA GLY A 35 10.59 -15.07 23.26
C GLY A 35 10.85 -13.67 23.83
N THR A 36 12.10 -13.22 23.81
CA THR A 36 12.48 -11.86 24.23
C THR A 36 11.88 -10.80 23.32
N TRP A 37 11.90 -11.02 22.00
CA TRP A 37 11.29 -10.11 21.03
C TRP A 37 9.77 -10.00 21.22
N LEU A 38 9.07 -11.12 21.41
CA LEU A 38 7.64 -11.14 21.70
C LEU A 38 7.33 -10.46 23.04
N PHE A 39 8.10 -10.75 24.10
CA PHE A 39 7.95 -10.05 25.39
C PHE A 39 8.11 -8.54 25.24
N GLN A 40 9.11 -8.12 24.45
CA GLN A 40 9.32 -6.70 24.19
C GLN A 40 8.12 -6.08 23.46
N LEU A 41 7.65 -6.73 22.40
CA LEU A 41 6.55 -6.25 21.56
C LEU A 41 5.21 -6.20 22.30
N PHE A 42 4.85 -7.26 23.02
CA PHE A 42 3.53 -7.44 23.62
C PHE A 42 3.41 -6.88 25.05
N ILE A 43 4.52 -6.78 25.79
CA ILE A 43 4.50 -6.42 27.21
C ILE A 43 5.32 -5.16 27.48
N TYR A 44 6.61 -5.15 27.14
CA TYR A 44 7.52 -4.06 27.52
C TYR A 44 7.17 -2.71 26.86
N TRP A 45 7.04 -2.68 25.53
CA TRP A 45 6.73 -1.46 24.79
C TRP A 45 5.36 -0.87 25.15
N PRO A 46 4.27 -1.66 25.21
CA PRO A 46 2.97 -1.15 25.62
C PRO A 46 2.97 -0.64 27.06
N TRP A 47 3.66 -1.33 27.98
CA TRP A 47 3.76 -0.90 29.37
C TRP A 47 4.54 0.41 29.55
N ARG A 48 5.60 0.62 28.76
CA ARG A 48 6.41 1.85 28.80
C ARG A 48 5.75 3.03 28.07
N SER A 49 4.78 2.77 27.19
CA SER A 49 4.08 3.80 26.43
C SER A 49 3.32 4.75 27.35
N ARG A 50 3.48 6.07 27.15
CA ARG A 50 2.71 7.09 27.88
C ARG A 50 1.25 7.17 27.44
N LEU A 51 0.90 6.55 26.29
CA LEU A 51 -0.48 6.50 25.79
C LEU A 51 -1.43 5.73 26.72
N ARG A 52 -0.88 4.93 27.64
CA ARG A 52 -1.67 4.22 28.67
C ARG A 52 -2.38 5.13 29.67
N TYR A 53 -1.94 6.38 29.79
CA TYR A 53 -2.52 7.36 30.73
C TYR A 53 -3.62 8.22 30.08
N LEU A 54 -3.77 8.13 28.76
CA LEU A 54 -4.84 8.82 28.06
C LEU A 54 -6.17 8.06 28.21
N PRO A 55 -7.31 8.77 28.28
CA PRO A 55 -8.61 8.14 28.25
C PRO A 55 -8.81 7.40 26.92
N GLY A 56 -9.56 6.31 26.94
CA GLY A 56 -9.88 5.56 25.73
C GLY A 56 -10.87 4.42 25.96
N PRO A 57 -11.50 3.92 24.90
CA PRO A 57 -12.39 2.76 24.97
C PRO A 57 -11.65 1.51 25.48
N PRO A 58 -12.35 0.64 26.24
CA PRO A 58 -11.80 -0.67 26.60
C PRO A 58 -11.60 -1.52 25.35
N ALA A 59 -10.59 -2.40 25.37
CA ALA A 59 -10.26 -3.26 24.22
C ALA A 59 -11.51 -4.06 23.76
N PRO A 60 -11.92 -3.93 22.49
CA PRO A 60 -13.07 -4.66 21.99
C PRO A 60 -12.68 -6.13 21.90
N GLY A 61 -13.56 -7.07 22.27
CA GLY A 61 -13.28 -8.51 22.06
C GLY A 61 -12.02 -9.10 22.73
N GLY A 62 -11.48 -8.46 23.78
CA GLY A 62 -10.33 -8.98 24.56
C GLY A 62 -8.95 -8.58 24.04
N ILE A 63 -7.95 -9.46 24.19
CA ILE A 63 -6.52 -9.14 23.96
C ILE A 63 -6.22 -8.75 22.49
N PHE A 64 -6.96 -9.34 21.54
CA PHE A 64 -6.70 -9.20 20.10
C PHE A 64 -7.68 -8.30 19.35
N GLY A 65 -8.69 -7.72 20.00
CA GLY A 65 -9.60 -6.88 19.24
C GLY A 65 -9.04 -5.52 18.92
N SER A 66 -9.65 -4.92 17.91
CA SER A 66 -9.19 -3.72 17.25
C SER A 66 -10.28 -2.67 17.20
N HIS A 67 -9.93 -1.42 17.48
CA HIS A 67 -10.80 -0.29 17.21
C HIS A 67 -10.69 0.18 15.75
N ILE A 68 -9.72 -0.31 14.97
CA ILE A 68 -9.50 0.16 13.60
C ILE A 68 -10.72 -0.15 12.72
N GLU A 69 -11.26 -1.36 12.79
CA GLU A 69 -12.40 -1.77 11.98
C GLU A 69 -13.62 -0.83 12.14
N PRO A 70 -14.18 -0.60 13.34
CA PRO A 70 -15.30 0.34 13.51
C PRO A 70 -14.92 1.80 13.23
N LEU A 71 -13.65 2.20 13.36
CA LEU A 71 -13.18 3.54 12.96
C LEU A 71 -13.08 3.72 11.45
N THR A 72 -12.88 2.64 10.68
CA THR A 72 -12.67 2.72 9.22
C THR A 72 -13.88 2.27 8.42
N ASN A 73 -14.83 1.56 9.02
CA ASN A 73 -16.02 1.07 8.34
C ASN A 73 -16.98 2.23 8.05
N PRO A 74 -17.26 2.56 6.77
CA PRO A 74 -18.12 3.69 6.40
C PRO A 74 -19.54 3.64 7.00
N ASP A 75 -20.08 2.44 7.24
CA ASP A 75 -21.44 2.26 7.77
C ASP A 75 -21.54 2.56 9.27
N VAL A 76 -20.41 2.50 9.98
CA VAL A 76 -20.35 2.58 11.45
C VAL A 76 -19.55 3.78 11.94
N SER A 77 -18.51 4.17 11.21
CA SER A 77 -17.51 5.15 11.64
C SER A 77 -18.08 6.53 11.96
N PRO A 78 -19.09 7.10 11.24
CA PRO A 78 -19.59 8.43 11.57
C PRO A 78 -20.17 8.49 12.99
N ARG A 79 -21.01 7.50 13.34
CA ARG A 79 -21.60 7.40 14.68
C ARG A 79 -20.53 7.05 15.71
N TYR A 80 -19.64 6.12 15.38
CA TYR A 80 -18.59 5.67 16.30
C TYR A 80 -17.59 6.79 16.64
N HIS A 81 -17.23 7.64 15.68
CA HIS A 81 -16.40 8.82 15.94
C HIS A 81 -17.07 9.80 16.90
N GLU A 82 -18.37 10.05 16.75
CA GLU A 82 -19.11 10.95 17.65
C GLU A 82 -19.23 10.36 19.06
N GLU A 83 -19.60 9.09 19.18
CA GLU A 83 -19.66 8.38 20.48
C GLU A 83 -18.32 8.43 21.24
N LEU A 84 -17.21 8.23 20.53
CA LEU A 84 -15.88 8.31 21.12
C LEU A 84 -15.55 9.74 21.56
N ARG A 85 -15.88 10.73 20.73
CA ARG A 85 -15.64 12.15 21.01
C ARG A 85 -16.43 12.62 22.23
N GLU A 86 -17.69 12.26 22.34
CA GLU A 86 -18.55 12.62 23.47
C GLU A 86 -18.04 12.00 24.78
N LYS A 87 -17.60 10.74 24.74
CA LYS A 87 -17.23 9.98 25.95
C LYS A 87 -15.79 10.22 26.43
N TYR A 88 -14.84 10.36 25.50
CA TYR A 88 -13.41 10.43 25.80
C TYR A 88 -12.77 11.78 25.45
N GLY A 89 -13.53 12.68 24.83
CA GLY A 89 -13.07 14.01 24.44
C GLY A 89 -12.30 14.02 23.12
N LEU A 90 -11.48 15.06 22.92
CA LEU A 90 -10.76 15.28 21.65
C LEU A 90 -9.50 14.43 21.51
N ASN A 91 -8.90 13.97 22.61
CA ASN A 91 -7.60 13.31 22.62
C ASN A 91 -7.71 12.00 23.40
N MET A 92 -7.52 10.88 22.72
CA MET A 92 -7.74 9.56 23.31
C MET A 92 -6.73 8.53 22.82
N THR A 93 -6.66 7.43 23.55
CA THR A 93 -5.93 6.23 23.14
C THR A 93 -6.90 5.22 22.52
N ILE A 94 -6.48 4.59 21.43
CA ILE A 94 -7.21 3.50 20.80
C ILE A 94 -6.29 2.29 20.62
N ASP A 95 -6.86 1.11 20.70
CA ASP A 95 -6.18 -0.15 20.39
C ASP A 95 -6.21 -0.43 18.89
N GLY A 96 -5.02 -0.48 18.30
CA GLY A 96 -4.77 -0.86 16.91
C GLY A 96 -4.99 -2.35 16.71
N ILE A 97 -3.97 -3.11 16.35
CA ILE A 97 -4.11 -4.56 16.27
C ILE A 97 -3.91 -5.17 17.66
N GLY A 98 -4.96 -5.22 18.47
CA GLY A 98 -4.92 -5.73 19.84
C GLY A 98 -4.48 -4.69 20.88
N CYS A 99 -4.62 -5.04 22.16
CA CYS A 99 -4.43 -4.14 23.29
C CYS A 99 -2.98 -3.66 23.50
N PHE A 100 -2.02 -4.29 22.81
CA PHE A 100 -0.60 -3.96 22.82
C PHE A 100 -0.23 -2.88 21.79
N ASP A 101 -1.02 -2.69 20.73
CA ASP A 101 -0.81 -1.65 19.72
C ASP A 101 -1.56 -0.36 20.10
N LYS A 102 -1.13 0.31 21.19
CA LYS A 102 -1.74 1.57 21.63
C LYS A 102 -1.43 2.68 20.61
N ARG A 103 -2.46 3.36 20.12
CA ARG A 103 -2.37 4.47 19.17
C ARG A 103 -3.04 5.72 19.72
N PHE A 104 -2.51 6.87 19.34
CA PHE A 104 -3.11 8.16 19.67
C PHE A 104 -4.13 8.54 18.60
N LEU A 105 -5.36 8.81 19.01
CA LEU A 105 -6.41 9.37 18.16
C LEU A 105 -6.75 10.77 18.65
N THR A 106 -6.75 11.74 17.73
CA THR A 106 -7.08 13.12 18.04
C THR A 106 -8.08 13.70 17.05
N PHE A 107 -9.06 14.41 17.58
CA PHE A 107 -10.02 15.27 16.87
C PHE A 107 -9.69 16.75 17.07
N ASP A 108 -8.60 17.08 17.78
CA ASP A 108 -8.18 18.46 18.02
C ASP A 108 -7.47 19.01 16.77
N PRO A 109 -8.01 20.05 16.11
CA PRO A 109 -7.41 20.62 14.92
C PRO A 109 -5.99 21.19 15.16
N VAL A 110 -5.68 21.64 16.39
CA VAL A 110 -4.33 22.13 16.74
C VAL A 110 -3.34 20.97 16.76
N ALA A 111 -3.71 19.85 17.38
CA ALA A 111 -2.90 18.64 17.39
C ALA A 111 -2.72 18.06 15.98
N ILE A 112 -3.80 18.00 15.19
CA ILE A 112 -3.78 17.54 13.80
C ILE A 112 -2.84 18.41 12.96
N ASN A 113 -2.93 19.74 13.08
CA ASN A 113 -2.06 20.66 12.35
C ASN A 113 -0.58 20.46 12.73
N PHE A 114 -0.30 20.27 14.02
CA PHE A 114 1.06 19.99 14.48
C PHE A 114 1.57 18.67 13.90
N ILE A 115 0.82 17.56 14.03
CA ILE A 115 1.22 16.22 13.59
C ILE A 115 1.42 16.17 12.07
N LEU A 116 0.46 16.66 11.29
CA LEU A 116 0.48 16.57 9.82
C LEU A 116 1.30 17.69 9.15
N GLY A 117 1.59 18.78 9.88
CA GLY A 117 2.34 19.92 9.37
C GLY A 117 3.81 19.90 9.80
N ARG A 118 4.07 20.22 11.07
CA ARG A 118 5.44 20.41 11.60
C ARG A 118 6.08 19.11 12.07
N GLY A 119 5.27 18.15 12.51
CA GLY A 119 5.69 16.92 13.17
C GLY A 119 5.85 15.72 12.24
N VAL A 120 5.81 15.88 10.92
CA VAL A 120 5.81 14.74 9.97
C VAL A 120 7.01 13.82 10.16
N ASP A 121 8.19 14.38 10.46
CA ASP A 121 9.41 13.60 10.71
C ASP A 121 9.43 12.94 12.10
N ILE A 122 8.60 13.41 13.03
CA ILE A 122 8.48 12.92 14.42
C ILE A 122 7.41 11.83 14.53
N PHE A 123 6.37 11.88 13.68
CA PHE A 123 5.25 10.95 13.65
C PHE A 123 5.26 10.11 12.36
N PRO A 124 6.21 9.17 12.19
CA PRO A 124 6.22 8.27 11.04
C PRO A 124 5.02 7.33 11.08
N LYS A 125 4.62 6.81 9.92
CA LYS A 125 3.52 5.85 9.86
C LYS A 125 3.87 4.58 10.66
N PRO A 126 2.94 4.02 11.45
CA PRO A 126 3.17 2.76 12.17
C PRO A 126 3.62 1.65 11.21
N TRP A 127 4.54 0.80 11.66
CA TRP A 127 5.11 -0.26 10.82
C TRP A 127 4.05 -1.27 10.36
N GLN A 128 3.01 -1.49 11.17
CA GLN A 128 1.87 -2.35 10.84
C GLN A 128 1.09 -1.78 9.65
N THR A 129 0.79 -0.48 9.71
CA THR A 129 0.12 0.24 8.63
C THR A 129 0.98 0.25 7.37
N LYS A 130 2.30 0.47 7.50
CA LYS A 130 3.21 0.36 6.34
C LYS A 130 3.21 -1.03 5.73
N ARG A 131 3.25 -2.07 6.57
CA ARG A 131 3.25 -3.46 6.11
C ARG A 131 1.98 -3.79 5.35
N PHE A 132 0.83 -3.41 5.89
CA PHE A 132 -0.47 -3.55 5.24
C PHE A 132 -0.55 -2.78 3.93
N LEU A 133 -0.18 -1.49 3.93
CA LEU A 133 -0.21 -0.68 2.71
C LEU A 133 0.78 -1.21 1.65
N ARG A 134 1.89 -1.82 2.05
CA ARG A 134 2.84 -2.47 1.12
C ARG A 134 2.22 -3.66 0.39
N THR A 135 1.36 -4.44 1.03
CA THR A 135 0.71 -5.57 0.34
C THR A 135 -0.28 -5.10 -0.73
N ILE A 136 -0.83 -3.90 -0.58
CA ILE A 136 -1.85 -3.35 -1.50
C ILE A 136 -1.20 -2.52 -2.60
N ILE A 137 -0.40 -1.52 -2.24
CA ILE A 137 0.09 -0.49 -3.17
C ILE A 137 1.57 -0.73 -3.55
N GLY A 138 2.25 -1.65 -2.86
CA GLY A 138 3.69 -1.87 -3.03
C GLY A 138 4.53 -0.76 -2.41
N ASP A 139 5.84 -0.79 -2.65
CA ASP A 139 6.75 0.28 -2.26
C ASP A 139 6.61 1.50 -3.16
N GLY A 140 6.38 2.67 -2.55
CA GLY A 140 6.17 3.92 -3.29
C GLY A 140 5.96 5.11 -2.36
N MET A 141 5.57 6.25 -2.95
CA MET A 141 5.48 7.54 -2.24
C MET A 141 4.53 7.51 -1.04
N PHE A 142 3.49 6.68 -1.08
CA PHE A 142 2.57 6.51 0.05
C PHE A 142 3.22 5.90 1.30
N LEU A 143 4.21 5.01 1.11
CA LEU A 143 4.95 4.35 2.20
C LEU A 143 6.22 5.07 2.61
N ALA A 144 6.77 5.88 1.71
CA ALA A 144 7.96 6.68 1.98
C ALA A 144 7.68 7.68 3.12
N ASP A 145 8.70 7.91 3.96
CA ASP A 145 8.71 8.94 5.00
C ASP A 145 10.02 9.75 4.92
N GLY A 146 10.05 10.93 5.53
CA GLY A 146 11.24 11.79 5.63
C GLY A 146 11.85 12.15 4.28
N GLU A 147 13.18 12.01 4.18
CA GLU A 147 13.96 12.35 2.98
C GLU A 147 13.53 11.59 1.73
N GLU A 148 13.15 10.32 1.86
CA GLU A 148 12.74 9.51 0.70
C GLU A 148 11.42 10.03 0.12
N HIS A 149 10.45 10.33 0.99
CA HIS A 149 9.20 10.96 0.57
C HIS A 149 9.46 12.33 -0.06
N ARG A 150 10.36 13.15 0.52
CA ARG A 150 10.73 14.47 0.00
C ARG A 150 11.33 14.37 -1.41
N LYS A 151 12.22 13.41 -1.66
CA LYS A 151 12.81 13.16 -2.98
C LYS A 151 11.77 12.73 -4.00
N GLN A 152 10.94 11.73 -3.67
CA GLN A 152 9.89 11.24 -4.57
C GLN A 152 8.88 12.32 -4.92
N ARG A 153 8.44 13.10 -3.92
CA ARG A 153 7.49 14.19 -4.12
C ARG A 153 8.05 15.34 -4.93
N LYS A 154 9.34 15.68 -4.74
CA LYS A 154 10.03 16.68 -5.57
C LYS A 154 10.08 16.28 -7.04
N MET A 155 10.22 14.98 -7.32
CA MET A 155 10.18 14.48 -8.70
C MET A 155 8.78 14.57 -9.30
N ILE A 156 7.75 14.23 -8.53
CA ILE A 156 6.36 14.10 -9.01
C ILE A 156 5.63 15.45 -9.13
N ASN A 157 5.84 16.37 -8.19
CA ASN A 157 5.10 17.65 -8.10
C ASN A 157 5.05 18.48 -9.41
N PRO A 158 6.10 18.56 -10.25
CA PRO A 158 6.03 19.33 -11.50
C PRO A 158 4.93 18.87 -12.45
N ALA A 159 4.61 17.56 -12.48
CA ALA A 159 3.52 17.01 -13.29
C ALA A 159 2.14 17.48 -12.82
N PHE A 160 2.03 17.95 -11.58
CA PHE A 160 0.82 18.52 -10.98
C PHE A 160 0.84 20.06 -10.93
N SER A 161 1.72 20.71 -11.69
CA SER A 161 1.71 22.17 -11.80
C SER A 161 0.45 22.67 -12.49
N THR A 162 0.00 23.89 -12.17
CA THR A 162 -1.18 24.49 -12.80
C THR A 162 -1.10 24.51 -14.33
N ARG A 163 0.10 24.70 -14.89
CA ARG A 163 0.33 24.63 -16.34
C ARG A 163 0.11 23.22 -16.89
N ALA A 164 0.65 22.20 -16.22
CA ALA A 164 0.47 20.80 -16.61
C ALA A 164 -1.01 20.40 -16.53
N LEU A 165 -1.69 20.74 -15.43
CA LEU A 165 -3.12 20.44 -15.26
C LEU A 165 -3.99 21.09 -16.34
N ARG A 166 -3.74 22.37 -16.70
CA ARG A 166 -4.47 23.04 -17.79
C ARG A 166 -4.26 22.35 -19.15
N ALA A 167 -3.10 21.74 -19.38
CA ALA A 167 -2.84 21.02 -20.63
C ALA A 167 -3.67 19.74 -20.76
N LEU A 168 -4.18 19.21 -19.63
CA LEU A 168 -5.05 18.03 -19.57
C LEU A 168 -6.53 18.36 -19.74
N ASN A 169 -6.92 19.64 -19.73
CA ASN A 169 -8.31 20.07 -19.88
C ASN A 169 -9.07 19.42 -21.06
N PRO A 170 -8.49 19.30 -22.27
CA PRO A 170 -9.19 18.64 -23.38
C PRO A 170 -9.61 17.21 -23.03
N ILE A 171 -8.75 16.44 -22.37
CA ILE A 171 -9.04 15.05 -21.95
C ILE A 171 -10.20 15.03 -20.96
N TYR A 172 -10.24 15.96 -20.01
CA TYR A 172 -11.35 16.06 -19.06
C TYR A 172 -12.67 16.39 -19.75
N PHE A 173 -12.67 17.31 -20.72
CA PHE A 173 -13.87 17.66 -21.49
C PHE A 173 -14.34 16.51 -22.37
N ASP A 174 -13.43 15.82 -23.06
CA ASP A 174 -13.76 14.68 -23.92
C ASP A 174 -14.44 13.57 -23.09
N LYS A 175 -13.88 13.24 -21.92
CA LYS A 175 -14.48 12.23 -21.03
C LYS A 175 -15.79 12.69 -20.38
N ALA A 176 -15.95 13.99 -20.10
CA ALA A 176 -17.22 14.53 -19.65
C ALA A 176 -18.31 14.46 -20.74
N GLN A 177 -17.94 14.68 -22.00
CA GLN A 177 -18.84 14.52 -23.14
C GLN A 177 -19.25 13.05 -23.31
N GLU A 178 -18.33 12.11 -23.18
CA GLU A 178 -18.65 10.68 -23.21
C GLU A 178 -19.66 10.29 -22.11
N VAL A 179 -19.46 10.76 -20.88
CA VAL A 179 -20.42 10.56 -19.78
C VAL A 179 -21.78 11.18 -20.10
N ARG A 180 -21.82 12.40 -20.63
CA ARG A 180 -23.07 13.05 -21.07
C ARG A 180 -23.78 12.21 -22.12
N ASP A 181 -23.04 11.68 -23.09
CA ASP A 181 -23.61 10.92 -24.20
C ASP A 181 -24.19 9.58 -23.74
N ILE A 182 -23.53 8.92 -22.77
CA ILE A 182 -24.06 7.73 -22.08
C ILE A 182 -25.35 8.07 -21.32
N LEU A 183 -25.37 9.16 -20.55
CA LEU A 183 -26.57 9.57 -19.82
C LEU A 183 -27.71 9.91 -20.79
N THR A 184 -27.39 10.60 -21.89
CA THR A 184 -28.36 10.99 -22.91
C THR A 184 -28.94 9.76 -23.62
N SER A 185 -28.12 8.75 -23.93
CA SER A 185 -28.59 7.53 -24.57
C SER A 185 -29.50 6.73 -23.63
N LEU A 186 -29.14 6.61 -22.34
CA LEU A 186 -29.97 5.96 -21.33
C LEU A 186 -31.32 6.64 -21.13
N CYS A 187 -31.34 7.97 -21.13
CA CYS A 187 -32.59 8.74 -21.08
C CYS A 187 -33.45 8.52 -22.33
N LYS A 188 -32.85 8.42 -23.52
CA LYS A 188 -33.58 8.17 -24.77
C LYS A 188 -34.15 6.75 -24.86
N SER A 189 -33.49 5.77 -24.24
CA SER A 189 -33.94 4.38 -24.23
C SER A 189 -34.97 4.06 -23.14
N SER A 190 -35.33 5.03 -22.30
CA SER A 190 -36.28 4.85 -21.20
C SER A 190 -37.60 5.57 -21.50
N ASP A 191 -38.72 4.86 -21.41
CA ASP A 191 -40.05 5.43 -21.67
C ASP A 191 -40.53 6.42 -20.58
N ALA A 192 -39.87 6.48 -19.43
CA ALA A 192 -40.22 7.39 -18.33
C ALA A 192 -39.00 7.95 -17.57
N TYR A 193 -38.30 7.09 -16.83
CA TYR A 193 -37.15 7.48 -16.00
C TYR A 193 -36.04 6.43 -16.08
N ALA A 194 -34.83 6.89 -16.41
CA ALA A 194 -33.64 6.04 -16.37
C ALA A 194 -33.03 6.05 -14.95
N LYS A 195 -32.92 4.87 -14.33
CA LYS A 195 -32.16 4.70 -13.09
C LYS A 195 -30.69 4.46 -13.44
N VAL A 196 -29.80 5.33 -12.98
CA VAL A 196 -28.37 5.25 -13.26
C VAL A 196 -27.57 5.18 -11.97
N ASP A 197 -26.62 4.24 -11.89
CA ASP A 197 -25.62 4.22 -10.83
C ASP A 197 -24.52 5.25 -11.15
N MET A 198 -24.64 6.43 -10.54
CA MET A 198 -23.66 7.51 -10.72
C MET A 198 -22.29 7.18 -10.13
N TYR A 199 -22.23 6.33 -9.09
CA TYR A 199 -20.96 5.94 -8.49
C TYR A 199 -20.15 5.10 -9.46
N ASP A 200 -20.76 4.09 -10.08
CA ASP A 200 -20.08 3.25 -11.07
C ASP A 200 -19.64 4.06 -12.29
N LEU A 201 -20.51 4.95 -12.78
CA LEU A 201 -20.21 5.81 -13.94
C LEU A 201 -19.04 6.77 -13.66
N PHE A 202 -19.03 7.45 -12.52
CA PHE A 202 -17.93 8.36 -12.16
C PHE A 202 -16.65 7.63 -11.83
N ARG A 203 -16.73 6.45 -11.21
CA ARG A 203 -15.56 5.62 -10.92
C ARG A 203 -14.86 5.17 -12.20
N ARG A 204 -15.61 4.70 -13.21
CA ARG A 204 -15.09 4.37 -14.56
C ARG A 204 -14.51 5.60 -15.25
N SER A 205 -15.26 6.70 -15.27
CA SER A 205 -14.81 7.97 -15.88
C SER A 205 -13.49 8.46 -15.26
N ALA A 206 -13.37 8.42 -13.93
CA ALA A 206 -12.15 8.80 -13.23
C ALA A 206 -10.96 7.91 -13.60
N MET A 207 -11.19 6.60 -13.76
CA MET A 207 -10.13 5.69 -14.19
C MET A 207 -9.65 6.01 -15.61
N ASP A 208 -10.56 6.22 -16.56
CA ASP A 208 -10.21 6.58 -17.94
C ASP A 208 -9.40 7.88 -18.00
N VAL A 209 -9.82 8.88 -17.23
CA VAL A 209 -9.12 10.14 -17.10
C VAL A 209 -7.71 9.91 -16.55
N VAL A 210 -7.56 9.13 -15.47
CA VAL A 210 -6.25 8.81 -14.88
C VAL A 210 -5.37 8.05 -15.89
N GLY A 211 -5.93 7.07 -16.60
CA GLY A 211 -5.23 6.32 -17.64
C GLY A 211 -4.63 7.19 -18.72
N LEU A 212 -5.47 8.04 -19.32
CA LEU A 212 -5.06 8.92 -20.41
C LEU A 212 -4.10 10.02 -19.93
N THR A 213 -4.38 10.62 -18.78
CA THR A 213 -3.58 11.77 -18.30
C THR A 213 -2.24 11.37 -17.68
N LEU A 214 -2.19 10.27 -16.93
CA LEU A 214 -0.96 9.82 -16.28
C LEU A 214 -0.13 8.93 -17.18
N PHE A 215 -0.78 7.96 -17.85
CA PHE A 215 -0.10 6.83 -18.48
C PHE A 215 -0.18 6.85 -20.01
N ASP A 216 -0.93 7.79 -20.60
CA ASP A 216 -1.29 7.78 -22.02
C ASP A 216 -1.90 6.42 -22.43
N TYR A 217 -2.71 5.86 -21.53
CA TYR A 217 -3.29 4.53 -21.64
C TYR A 217 -4.82 4.63 -21.58
N ALA A 218 -5.48 4.20 -22.65
CA ALA A 218 -6.93 4.12 -22.71
C ALA A 218 -7.39 2.82 -22.03
N PHE A 219 -7.99 2.95 -20.84
CA PHE A 219 -8.69 1.82 -20.21
C PHE A 219 -10.01 1.52 -20.91
N ASP A 220 -10.66 2.55 -21.45
CA ASP A 220 -12.01 2.51 -22.05
C ASP A 220 -13.06 1.87 -21.12
N SER A 221 -12.89 2.08 -19.81
CA SER A 221 -13.71 1.52 -18.74
C SER A 221 -15.17 1.99 -18.77
N LEU A 222 -15.44 3.13 -19.41
CA LEU A 222 -16.79 3.63 -19.67
C LEU A 222 -17.57 2.78 -20.68
N LYS A 223 -16.88 2.09 -21.59
CA LYS A 223 -17.49 1.22 -22.60
C LYS A 223 -17.50 -0.23 -22.16
N ASP A 224 -16.37 -0.69 -21.62
CA ASP A 224 -16.19 -2.08 -21.20
C ASP A 224 -15.30 -2.15 -19.96
N ASP A 225 -15.70 -2.97 -18.99
CA ASP A 225 -14.95 -3.18 -17.74
C ASP A 225 -14.04 -4.41 -17.80
N THR A 226 -13.85 -5.03 -18.97
CA THR A 226 -12.98 -6.21 -19.14
C THR A 226 -11.49 -5.89 -19.09
N ASN A 227 -11.07 -4.61 -19.09
CA ASN A 227 -9.67 -4.24 -19.07
C ASN A 227 -8.95 -4.81 -17.83
N GLU A 228 -7.93 -5.65 -18.08
CA GLU A 228 -7.22 -6.39 -17.03
C GLU A 228 -6.54 -5.48 -16.01
N MET A 229 -5.98 -4.34 -16.46
CA MET A 229 -5.27 -3.42 -15.58
C MET A 229 -6.25 -2.61 -14.72
N TYR A 230 -7.40 -2.26 -15.28
CA TYR A 230 -8.50 -1.67 -14.51
C TYR A 230 -9.00 -2.62 -13.41
N ARG A 231 -9.29 -3.87 -13.76
CA ARG A 231 -9.75 -4.89 -12.80
C ARG A 231 -8.72 -5.19 -11.72
N ALA A 232 -7.44 -5.23 -12.09
CA ALA A 232 -6.36 -5.41 -11.13
C ALA A 232 -6.27 -4.24 -10.14
N PHE A 233 -6.37 -3.00 -10.64
CA PHE A 233 -6.36 -1.80 -9.80
C PHE A 233 -7.57 -1.74 -8.86
N GLU A 234 -8.77 -2.01 -9.37
CA GLU A 234 -10.00 -2.10 -8.58
C GLU A 234 -9.87 -3.16 -7.48
N GLY A 235 -9.39 -4.35 -7.83
CA GLY A 235 -9.21 -5.45 -6.90
C GLY A 235 -8.24 -5.12 -5.75
N LEU A 236 -7.15 -4.41 -6.04
CA LEU A 236 -6.24 -3.93 -5.00
C LEU A 236 -6.89 -2.90 -4.06
N ILE A 237 -7.63 -1.91 -4.60
CA ILE A 237 -8.30 -0.90 -3.79
C ILE A 237 -9.34 -1.55 -2.88
N MET A 238 -10.16 -2.44 -3.42
CA MET A 238 -11.18 -3.16 -2.64
C MET A 238 -10.56 -4.05 -1.57
N ALA A 239 -9.43 -4.71 -1.86
CA ALA A 239 -8.69 -5.49 -0.87
C ALA A 239 -8.02 -4.62 0.21
N GLY A 240 -7.84 -3.31 -0.05
CA GLY A 240 -7.29 -2.35 0.89
C GLY A 240 -8.32 -1.73 1.84
N VAL A 241 -9.62 -1.92 1.58
CA VAL A 241 -10.67 -1.60 2.56
C VAL A 241 -10.51 -2.60 3.71
N PRO A 242 -10.28 -2.15 4.95
CA PRO A 242 -10.11 -3.06 6.07
C PRO A 242 -11.38 -3.90 6.29
N GLY A 243 -11.41 -5.10 5.71
CA GLY A 243 -12.22 -6.20 6.22
C GLY A 243 -11.63 -6.65 7.56
N SER A 244 -12.46 -7.29 8.40
CA SER A 244 -12.14 -7.66 9.78
C SER A 244 -10.68 -8.08 9.95
N TRP A 245 -9.97 -7.39 10.85
CA TRP A 245 -8.60 -7.73 11.25
C TRP A 245 -8.66 -9.02 12.06
N SER A 246 -8.93 -10.13 11.36
CA SER A 246 -8.97 -11.46 11.94
C SER A 246 -7.61 -11.79 12.54
N MET A 247 -7.59 -12.71 13.51
CA MET A 247 -6.36 -13.26 14.07
C MET A 247 -5.35 -13.69 12.98
N PHE A 248 -5.86 -14.14 11.83
CA PHE A 248 -5.05 -14.53 10.68
C PHE A 248 -4.43 -13.33 9.92
N GLY A 249 -5.13 -12.19 9.83
CA GLY A 249 -4.54 -10.95 9.29
C GLY A 249 -3.42 -10.42 10.19
N PHE A 250 -3.61 -10.50 11.51
CA PHE A 250 -2.59 -10.13 12.48
C PHE A 250 -1.33 -11.00 12.38
N SER A 251 -1.49 -12.32 12.30
CA SER A 251 -0.36 -13.24 12.19
C SER A 251 0.47 -12.98 10.94
N LYS A 252 -0.17 -12.71 9.79
CA LYS A 252 0.52 -12.32 8.54
C LYS A 252 1.27 -10.99 8.65
N THR A 253 0.75 -10.04 9.44
CA THR A 253 1.41 -8.74 9.65
C THR A 253 2.68 -8.88 10.49
N LEU A 254 2.66 -9.72 11.54
CA LEU A 254 3.82 -10.00 12.37
C LEU A 254 4.84 -10.92 11.71
N PHE A 255 4.36 -11.95 11.01
CA PHE A 255 5.16 -13.02 10.45
C PHE A 255 4.89 -13.15 8.94
N PRO A 256 5.58 -12.34 8.12
CA PRO A 256 5.45 -12.35 6.67
C PRO A 256 5.51 -13.72 6.00
N TRP A 257 6.37 -14.60 6.50
CA TRP A 257 6.62 -15.92 5.95
C TRP A 257 5.38 -16.83 6.03
N ILE A 258 4.44 -16.57 6.94
CA ILE A 258 3.17 -17.31 7.02
C ILE A 258 2.39 -17.15 5.71
N ALA A 259 2.36 -15.95 5.13
CA ALA A 259 1.67 -15.69 3.87
C ALA A 259 2.34 -16.39 2.68
N THR A 260 3.67 -16.60 2.75
CA THR A 260 4.44 -17.32 1.73
C THR A 260 4.21 -18.83 1.80
N ILE A 261 4.11 -19.40 3.01
CA ILE A 261 3.92 -20.84 3.20
C ILE A 261 2.44 -21.23 3.04
N PHE A 262 1.52 -20.40 3.53
CA PHE A 262 0.08 -20.64 3.51
C PHE A 262 -0.66 -19.49 2.82
N PRO A 263 -0.55 -19.37 1.48
CA PRO A 263 -1.20 -18.31 0.73
C PRO A 263 -2.72 -18.50 0.71
N ASP A 264 -3.44 -17.61 1.37
CA ASP A 264 -4.91 -17.53 1.35
C ASP A 264 -5.42 -16.95 0.02
N LYS A 265 -6.73 -17.08 -0.23
CA LYS A 265 -7.38 -16.58 -1.45
C LYS A 265 -7.06 -15.10 -1.70
N ILE A 266 -7.08 -14.28 -0.65
CA ILE A 266 -6.77 -12.85 -0.72
C ILE A 266 -5.31 -12.63 -1.14
N THR A 267 -4.35 -13.30 -0.50
CA THR A 267 -2.93 -13.15 -0.88
C THR A 267 -2.69 -13.58 -2.33
N ARG A 268 -3.31 -14.68 -2.79
CA ARG A 268 -3.20 -15.11 -4.20
C ARG A 268 -3.78 -14.10 -5.17
N GLN A 269 -4.94 -13.52 -4.85
CA GLN A 269 -5.56 -12.47 -5.66
C GLN A 269 -4.70 -11.22 -5.72
N LEU A 270 -4.19 -10.76 -4.56
CA LEU A 270 -3.27 -9.62 -4.50
C LEU A 270 -2.02 -9.85 -5.36
N THR A 271 -1.41 -11.03 -5.28
CA THR A 271 -0.26 -11.39 -6.12
C THR A 271 -0.62 -11.33 -7.60
N ALA A 272 -1.75 -11.92 -8.01
CA ALA A 272 -2.20 -11.90 -9.41
C ALA A 272 -2.45 -10.47 -9.91
N TYR A 273 -3.05 -9.60 -9.08
CA TYR A 273 -3.24 -8.19 -9.44
C TYR A 273 -1.91 -7.45 -9.60
N HIS A 274 -0.96 -7.67 -8.69
CA HIS A 274 0.40 -7.10 -8.79
C HIS A 274 1.13 -7.57 -10.04
N GLU A 275 0.99 -8.83 -10.43
CA GLU A 275 1.58 -9.36 -11.66
C GLU A 275 1.04 -8.65 -12.91
N VAL A 276 -0.29 -8.45 -13.00
CA VAL A 276 -0.92 -7.71 -14.11
C VAL A 276 -0.41 -6.26 -14.13
N LEU A 277 -0.42 -5.56 -12.99
CA LEU A 277 0.04 -4.18 -12.90
C LEU A 277 1.53 -4.02 -13.28
N SER A 278 2.38 -4.94 -12.83
CA SER A 278 3.80 -4.93 -13.15
C SER A 278 4.05 -5.18 -14.64
N ARG A 279 3.33 -6.15 -15.24
CA ARG A 279 3.42 -6.46 -16.67
C ARG A 279 2.94 -5.30 -17.53
N VAL A 280 1.68 -4.87 -17.37
CA VAL A 280 1.09 -3.81 -18.20
C VAL A 280 1.79 -2.48 -17.96
N GLY A 281 2.08 -2.14 -16.71
CA GLY A 281 2.84 -0.93 -16.37
C GLY A 281 4.26 -0.94 -16.96
N GLY A 282 4.91 -2.09 -16.97
CA GLY A 282 6.21 -2.30 -17.62
C GLY A 282 6.14 -2.06 -19.13
N GLU A 283 5.13 -2.59 -19.81
CA GLU A 283 4.90 -2.39 -21.24
C GLU A 283 4.65 -0.91 -21.59
N ILE A 284 3.81 -0.22 -20.82
CA ILE A 284 3.54 1.22 -20.99
C ILE A 284 4.85 2.02 -20.84
N LEU A 285 5.63 1.72 -19.79
CA LEU A 285 6.88 2.42 -19.53
C LEU A 285 7.92 2.17 -20.64
N GLN A 286 8.02 0.95 -21.15
CA GLN A 286 8.92 0.61 -22.25
C GLN A 286 8.51 1.34 -23.54
N LYS A 287 7.23 1.32 -23.90
CA LYS A 287 6.70 2.05 -25.07
C LYS A 287 6.98 3.55 -24.95
N LYS A 288 6.75 4.15 -23.78
CA LYS A 288 7.06 5.57 -23.57
C LYS A 288 8.54 5.90 -23.62
N LYS A 289 9.39 5.06 -23.02
CA LYS A 289 10.85 5.24 -23.14
C LYS A 289 11.29 5.22 -24.61
N ALA A 290 10.76 4.29 -25.42
CA ALA A 290 11.06 4.22 -26.84
C ALA A 290 10.59 5.49 -27.59
N GLN A 291 9.38 5.97 -27.33
CA GLN A 291 8.84 7.20 -27.94
C GLN A 291 9.70 8.42 -27.60
N VAL A 292 10.02 8.64 -26.33
CA VAL A 292 10.83 9.79 -25.89
C VAL A 292 12.25 9.73 -26.47
N MET A 293 12.82 8.53 -26.62
CA MET A 293 14.14 8.36 -27.26
C MET A 293 14.09 8.68 -28.76
N GLN A 294 13.02 8.29 -29.46
CA GLN A 294 12.83 8.62 -30.88
C GLN A 294 12.58 10.12 -31.11
N GLU A 295 11.78 10.77 -30.25
CA GLU A 295 11.53 12.22 -30.33
C GLU A 295 12.82 13.01 -30.14
N LYS A 296 13.66 12.61 -29.17
CA LYS A 296 14.98 13.20 -28.94
C LYS A 296 15.95 12.96 -30.09
N ALA A 297 15.93 11.77 -30.70
CA ALA A 297 16.79 11.46 -31.85
C ALA A 297 16.43 12.29 -33.09
N ASN A 298 15.16 12.67 -33.23
CA ASN A 298 14.66 13.46 -34.35
C ASN A 298 14.63 14.97 -34.09
N ASP A 299 15.24 15.45 -33.00
CA ASP A 299 15.24 16.85 -32.53
C ASP A 299 13.84 17.49 -32.49
N LYS A 300 12.80 16.66 -32.33
CA LYS A 300 11.42 17.10 -32.20
C LYS A 300 11.16 17.49 -30.74
N PRO A 301 10.39 18.56 -30.49
CA PRO A 301 9.94 18.86 -29.14
C PRO A 301 9.14 17.65 -28.62
N VAL A 302 9.46 17.22 -27.39
CA VAL A 302 8.73 16.13 -26.71
C VAL A 302 7.26 16.53 -26.67
N THR A 303 6.44 15.85 -27.47
CA THR A 303 5.06 16.28 -27.78
C THR A 303 4.07 15.67 -26.78
N SER A 304 4.53 14.73 -25.97
CA SER A 304 3.68 14.01 -25.03
C SER A 304 3.18 14.89 -23.89
N LYS A 305 1.85 14.99 -23.83
CA LYS A 305 1.09 15.76 -22.83
C LYS A 305 0.85 14.99 -21.52
N ASP A 306 1.24 13.71 -21.46
CA ASP A 306 1.05 12.86 -20.29
C ASP A 306 2.07 13.15 -19.19
N MET A 307 1.67 12.89 -17.94
CA MET A 307 2.49 13.21 -16.78
C MET A 307 3.82 12.42 -16.74
N LEU A 308 3.86 11.16 -17.19
CA LEU A 308 5.10 10.38 -17.23
C LEU A 308 6.14 11.00 -18.14
N SER A 309 5.72 11.54 -19.27
CA SER A 309 6.59 12.24 -20.20
C SER A 309 7.10 13.57 -19.64
N LEU A 310 6.27 14.31 -18.93
CA LEU A 310 6.70 15.51 -18.20
C LEU A 310 7.79 15.14 -17.17
N LEU A 311 7.58 14.07 -16.39
CA LEU A 311 8.57 13.58 -15.43
C LEU A 311 9.88 13.15 -16.09
N GLY A 312 9.81 12.49 -17.26
CA GLY A 312 10.97 12.10 -18.06
C GLY A 312 11.72 13.28 -18.70
N ALA A 313 11.00 14.31 -19.15
CA ALA A 313 11.57 15.52 -19.74
C ALA A 313 12.32 16.36 -18.68
N PHE A 314 11.79 16.48 -17.46
CA PHE A 314 12.48 17.16 -16.34
C PHE A 314 13.77 16.43 -15.91
N LYS A 315 13.88 15.13 -16.19
CA LYS A 315 15.06 14.31 -15.89
C LYS A 315 16.24 14.54 -16.87
N GLY A 316 16.02 15.29 -17.95
CA GLY A 316 17.04 15.62 -18.97
C GLY A 316 18.29 16.35 -18.44
N LYS A 317 18.33 16.76 -17.16
CA LYS A 317 19.47 17.49 -16.57
C LYS A 317 20.36 16.70 -15.61
N LYS A 318 20.02 15.46 -15.20
CA LYS A 318 20.87 14.62 -14.31
C LYS A 318 20.46 13.14 -14.40
N LEU A 319 20.97 12.44 -15.42
CA LEU A 319 20.69 11.01 -15.65
C LEU A 319 21.80 10.05 -15.17
N ARG A 320 22.88 10.56 -14.56
CA ARG A 320 24.03 9.73 -14.16
C ARG A 320 23.99 9.13 -12.74
N GLU A 321 23.09 9.57 -11.86
CA GLU A 321 23.10 9.12 -10.44
C GLU A 321 21.90 8.25 -10.04
N MET A 322 20.97 7.95 -10.96
CA MET A 322 19.68 7.32 -10.62
C MET A 322 19.54 5.87 -11.10
N HIS A 323 20.66 5.19 -11.40
CA HIS A 323 20.69 3.77 -11.74
C HIS A 323 20.58 2.85 -10.51
N MET A 324 20.46 3.40 -9.30
CA MET A 324 20.45 2.63 -8.03
C MET A 324 19.06 2.46 -7.38
N LEU A 325 17.97 3.01 -7.93
CA LEU A 325 16.65 3.01 -7.27
C LEU A 325 15.57 2.13 -7.93
N THR A 326 15.92 1.37 -8.97
CA THR A 326 15.00 0.42 -9.63
C THR A 326 15.40 -1.04 -9.47
N MET A 327 16.33 -1.37 -8.56
CA MET A 327 16.56 -2.76 -8.20
C MET A 327 15.53 -3.19 -7.16
N TYR A 328 14.47 -3.80 -7.68
CA TYR A 328 13.72 -4.83 -6.97
C TYR A 328 14.70 -5.98 -6.68
N PRO A 329 15.03 -6.33 -5.42
CA PRO A 329 15.58 -7.64 -5.15
C PRO A 329 14.38 -8.59 -5.07
N SER A 330 14.22 -9.42 -6.10
CA SER A 330 13.50 -10.68 -5.95
C SER A 330 14.26 -11.56 -4.97
N SER A 331 13.77 -11.67 -3.74
CA SER A 331 14.05 -12.78 -2.83
C SER A 331 12.99 -12.87 -1.76
#